data_AF-E9HR57-F1
#
_entry.id   AF-E9HR57-F1
#
_cell.length_a   1.000
_cell.length_b   1.000
_cell.length_c   1.000
_cell.angle_alpha   90.00
_cell.angle_beta   90.00
_cell.angle_gamma   90.00
#
_symmetry.space_group_name_H-M   'P 1'
#
loop_
_entity.id
_entity.type
_entity.pdbx_description
1 polymer ?
#
loop_
_entity_poly.entity_id
_entity_poly.type
_entity_poly.pdbx_seq_one_letter_code
_entity_poly.pdbx_strand_id
1 'polypeptide(L)'
;MKKPTKKDNYGLGRHKVLECDKTENGNELRLVVSPVDETYKTKKICMLRDFWLDTAIKVGDDVHIHADWYESFDENFENYDLAIVDRQSGLIVVKPDLLVSGTSVVSSLFCQRKAVLSERFRGIEPTNQVMLNGTIVHRLLQKALIEKTYDTSSLNKIADKLLSDPSTIHDLYGANIPKSNLKNSVSEYIPMIKNFIDKYINATRPCEVSKRDNRQQVVGKSRKFGSSPTMWDGQIDSVCDIEENMWSPWLGIKGKVNDKKLGRVKMPLELKTGRSSFSAEHKGQVTLYSMMMNQQTGVKKATDENPGGLLLYLKDGAIQHVPAGHSEKQGLVQLRNEMVKYLTSPTSISENGEISEGQLPSRIDRVNMCASCPLRVECTVYQIAEDAGNESMSSTPLPLESVAHLSSAYQDYFLHWSKMLRLESEESQHRSRSISDIWCIDPVDREAQGNCISFLKVQDCLASQNPTSDFNQYSIQLIPVNRSHLPFNTLLLRGDSVVLSTDKEVAVATGCLVDISPSSVTVSTDRNVHNWDRNFE
;
A
#
# COMPACT_ATOMS: atom_id res chain seq x y z
N MET A 1 -2.82 -36.63 -7.77
CA MET A 1 -2.60 -35.22 -8.19
C MET A 1 -1.53 -35.21 -9.26
N LYS A 2 -1.89 -34.82 -10.49
CA LYS A 2 -0.94 -34.62 -11.59
C LYS A 2 -0.15 -33.32 -11.38
N LYS A 3 0.98 -33.19 -12.08
CA LYS A 3 1.86 -32.01 -12.05
C LYS A 3 1.06 -30.73 -12.35
N PRO A 4 1.40 -29.58 -11.75
CA PRO A 4 0.74 -28.31 -12.04
C PRO A 4 0.83 -27.98 -13.53
N THR A 5 -0.29 -27.53 -14.10
CA THR A 5 -0.37 -27.02 -15.47
C THR A 5 0.54 -25.80 -15.66
N LYS A 6 1.08 -25.62 -16.87
CA LYS A 6 1.97 -24.50 -17.19
C LYS A 6 1.23 -23.18 -16.93
N LYS A 7 1.86 -22.30 -16.14
CA LYS A 7 1.34 -20.99 -15.70
C LYS A 7 1.01 -20.09 -16.90
N ASP A 8 -0.18 -19.46 -16.84
CA ASP A 8 -0.62 -18.41 -17.75
C ASP A 8 0.46 -17.32 -17.83
N ASN A 9 1.08 -17.19 -19.00
CA ASN A 9 2.35 -16.47 -19.13
C ASN A 9 2.21 -14.97 -19.40
N TYR A 10 1.00 -14.40 -19.49
CA TYR A 10 0.85 -12.99 -19.90
C TYR A 10 -0.27 -12.16 -19.24
N GLY A 11 -1.03 -12.70 -18.28
CA GLY A 11 -2.06 -11.93 -17.55
C GLY A 11 -1.71 -11.71 -16.07
N LEU A 12 -2.28 -10.68 -15.45
CA LEU A 12 -2.25 -10.46 -13.98
C LEU A 12 -2.99 -11.55 -13.18
N GLY A 13 -3.41 -12.64 -13.82
CA GLY A 13 -4.15 -13.74 -13.21
C GLY A 13 -5.50 -13.30 -12.63
N ARG A 14 -6.21 -12.41 -13.33
CA ARG A 14 -7.55 -11.93 -12.95
C ARG A 14 -8.59 -12.96 -13.35
N HIS A 15 -9.49 -13.26 -12.43
CA HIS A 15 -10.62 -14.12 -12.70
C HIS A 15 -11.92 -13.45 -12.28
N LYS A 16 -12.96 -13.50 -13.12
CA LYS A 16 -14.31 -13.09 -12.77
C LYS A 16 -15.05 -14.23 -12.10
N VAL A 17 -15.71 -13.96 -10.98
CA VAL A 17 -16.52 -14.94 -10.25
C VAL A 17 -17.87 -15.11 -10.97
N LEU A 18 -18.16 -16.33 -11.39
CA LEU A 18 -19.39 -16.70 -12.11
C LEU A 18 -20.42 -17.35 -11.20
N GLU A 19 -19.97 -18.21 -10.27
CA GLU A 19 -20.79 -18.90 -9.28
C GLU A 19 -20.07 -18.88 -7.92
N CYS A 20 -20.83 -18.81 -6.83
CA CYS A 20 -20.31 -18.71 -5.46
C CYS A 20 -21.27 -19.45 -4.52
N ASP A 21 -20.94 -20.70 -4.19
CA ASP A 21 -21.83 -21.59 -3.47
C ASP A 21 -21.11 -22.24 -2.28
N LYS A 22 -21.79 -22.33 -1.14
CA LYS A 22 -21.31 -23.15 -0.02
C LYS A 22 -21.58 -24.62 -0.34
N THR A 23 -20.63 -25.50 -0.03
CA THR A 23 -20.82 -26.95 -0.15
C THR A 23 -21.93 -27.43 0.79
N GLU A 24 -22.50 -28.61 0.52
CA GLU A 24 -23.61 -29.17 1.32
C GLU A 24 -23.29 -29.30 2.82
N ASN A 25 -22.03 -29.56 3.16
CA ASN A 25 -21.56 -29.63 4.55
C ASN A 25 -21.23 -28.26 5.17
N GLY A 26 -21.32 -27.17 4.41
CA GLY A 26 -21.05 -25.79 4.84
C GLY A 26 -19.58 -25.45 5.12
N ASN A 27 -18.66 -26.39 4.90
CA ASN A 27 -17.25 -26.27 5.29
C ASN A 27 -16.34 -25.68 4.21
N GLU A 28 -16.84 -25.57 2.98
CA GLU A 28 -16.09 -25.03 1.84
C GLU A 28 -16.95 -24.04 1.06
N LEU A 29 -16.33 -23.00 0.51
CA LEU A 29 -16.94 -22.10 -0.45
C LEU A 29 -16.37 -22.41 -1.82
N ARG A 30 -17.22 -22.87 -2.72
CA ARG A 30 -16.88 -23.20 -4.11
C ARG A 30 -17.11 -21.96 -4.97
N LEU A 31 -16.05 -21.51 -5.64
CA LEU A 31 -16.09 -20.45 -6.63
C LEU A 31 -15.87 -21.04 -8.03
N VAL A 32 -16.79 -20.78 -8.95
CA VAL A 32 -16.52 -20.97 -10.38
C VAL A 32 -16.04 -19.65 -10.93
N VAL A 33 -14.87 -19.66 -11.53
CA VAL A 33 -14.22 -18.45 -12.01
C VAL A 33 -13.77 -18.61 -13.46
N SER A 34 -13.72 -17.51 -14.19
CA SER A 34 -13.19 -17.46 -15.56
C SER A 34 -12.08 -16.41 -15.64
N PRO A 35 -10.96 -16.67 -16.34
CA PRO A 35 -10.00 -15.62 -16.66
C PRO A 35 -10.69 -14.43 -17.33
N VAL A 36 -10.28 -13.20 -16.99
CA VAL A 36 -10.86 -11.97 -17.55
C VAL A 36 -10.39 -11.73 -19.00
N ASP A 37 -9.16 -12.16 -19.34
CA ASP A 37 -8.53 -11.92 -20.64
C ASP A 37 -8.95 -12.95 -21.72
N GLU A 38 -9.51 -14.09 -21.32
CA GLU A 38 -10.04 -15.10 -22.24
C GLU A 38 -11.56 -15.01 -22.24
N THR A 39 -12.18 -14.78 -23.40
CA THR A 39 -13.65 -14.63 -23.65
C THR A 39 -14.61 -15.62 -22.93
N TYR A 40 -14.63 -15.67 -21.60
CA TYR A 40 -15.44 -16.54 -20.74
C TYR A 40 -15.51 -18.03 -21.13
N LYS A 41 -14.50 -18.55 -21.86
CA LYS A 41 -14.56 -19.91 -22.44
C LYS A 41 -14.04 -20.99 -21.49
N THR A 42 -13.17 -20.65 -20.55
CA THR A 42 -12.50 -21.59 -19.66
C THR A 42 -12.96 -21.37 -18.22
N LYS A 43 -13.77 -22.31 -17.71
CA LYS A 43 -14.19 -22.32 -16.30
C LYS A 43 -13.12 -23.02 -15.45
N LYS A 44 -12.70 -22.36 -14.38
CA LYS A 44 -11.82 -22.91 -13.33
C LYS A 44 -12.57 -22.92 -12.00
N ILE A 45 -12.16 -23.76 -11.07
CA ILE A 45 -12.78 -23.90 -9.75
C ILE A 45 -11.78 -23.51 -8.66
N CYS A 46 -12.18 -22.64 -7.74
CA CYS A 46 -11.42 -22.33 -6.54
C CYS A 46 -12.23 -22.71 -5.30
N MET A 47 -11.62 -23.49 -4.41
CA MET A 47 -12.23 -23.90 -3.14
C MET A 47 -11.60 -23.10 -2.00
N LEU A 48 -12.42 -22.34 -1.28
CA LEU A 48 -12.00 -21.65 -0.06
C LEU A 48 -12.39 -22.44 1.17
N ARG A 49 -11.48 -22.54 2.14
CA ARG A 49 -11.63 -23.30 3.39
C ARG A 49 -11.24 -22.46 4.60
N ASP A 50 -11.53 -23.00 5.79
CA ASP A 50 -11.17 -22.37 7.06
C ASP A 50 -11.74 -20.94 7.17
N PHE A 51 -10.93 -19.98 7.62
CA PHE A 51 -11.32 -18.58 7.75
C PHE A 51 -11.57 -17.90 6.40
N TRP A 52 -11.14 -18.47 5.27
CA TRP A 52 -11.42 -17.90 3.94
C TRP A 52 -12.91 -18.01 3.56
N LEU A 53 -13.68 -18.87 4.23
CA LEU A 53 -15.13 -18.98 4.09
C LEU A 53 -15.86 -17.65 4.37
N ASP A 54 -15.30 -16.83 5.25
CA ASP A 54 -15.89 -15.56 5.68
C ASP A 54 -15.56 -14.41 4.71
N THR A 55 -14.76 -14.67 3.66
CA THR A 55 -14.40 -13.66 2.66
C THR A 55 -15.66 -13.26 1.88
N ALA A 56 -16.03 -11.99 1.95
CA ALA A 56 -17.18 -11.47 1.23
C ALA A 56 -16.89 -11.40 -0.29
N ILE A 57 -17.36 -12.41 -1.02
CA ILE A 57 -17.22 -12.54 -2.47
C ILE A 57 -18.63 -12.67 -3.08
N LYS A 58 -18.90 -11.93 -4.15
CA LYS A 58 -20.15 -11.97 -4.89
C LYS A 58 -19.90 -12.40 -6.34
N VAL A 59 -20.93 -12.98 -6.96
CA VAL A 59 -20.94 -13.20 -8.40
C VAL A 59 -20.75 -11.86 -9.12
N GLY A 60 -19.88 -11.84 -10.12
CA GLY A 60 -19.47 -10.65 -10.86
C GLY A 60 -18.20 -9.98 -10.35
N ASP A 61 -17.77 -10.25 -9.11
CA ASP A 61 -16.51 -9.71 -8.57
C ASP A 61 -15.30 -10.23 -9.36
N ASP A 62 -14.32 -9.37 -9.56
CA ASP A 62 -13.00 -9.76 -10.05
C ASP A 62 -12.11 -10.17 -8.88
N VAL A 63 -11.44 -11.31 -8.97
CA VAL A 63 -10.55 -11.85 -7.95
C VAL A 63 -9.18 -12.17 -8.54
N HIS A 64 -8.15 -12.09 -7.70
CA HIS A 64 -6.84 -12.64 -7.99
C HIS A 64 -6.55 -13.79 -7.02
N ILE A 65 -6.24 -14.97 -7.58
CA ILE A 65 -6.00 -16.19 -6.82
C ILE A 65 -4.52 -16.53 -6.90
N HIS A 66 -3.82 -16.36 -5.78
CA HIS A 66 -2.42 -16.72 -5.64
C HIS A 66 -2.34 -18.12 -5.03
N ALA A 67 -2.53 -19.14 -5.85
CA ALA A 67 -2.44 -20.55 -5.47
C ALA A 67 -1.90 -21.39 -6.64
N ASP A 68 -1.46 -22.60 -6.33
CA ASP A 68 -1.18 -23.59 -7.36
C ASP A 68 -2.49 -24.15 -7.91
N TRP A 69 -2.56 -24.27 -9.25
CA TRP A 69 -3.69 -24.85 -9.96
C TRP A 69 -3.37 -26.30 -10.36
N TYR A 70 -4.34 -27.18 -10.18
CA TYR A 70 -4.23 -28.62 -10.43
C TYR A 70 -5.31 -29.08 -11.39
N GLU A 71 -4.97 -29.95 -12.34
CA GLU A 71 -5.98 -30.65 -13.15
C GLU A 71 -6.82 -31.58 -12.27
N SER A 72 -8.14 -31.43 -12.37
CA SER A 72 -9.16 -32.26 -11.72
C SER A 72 -10.25 -32.65 -12.72
N PHE A 73 -11.11 -33.58 -12.31
CA PHE A 73 -12.18 -34.15 -13.13
C PHE A 73 -13.51 -34.05 -12.37
N ASP A 74 -14.60 -33.68 -13.06
CA ASP A 74 -15.95 -33.74 -12.48
C ASP A 74 -16.55 -35.16 -12.58
N GLU A 75 -17.78 -35.35 -12.10
CA GLU A 75 -18.49 -36.63 -12.17
C GLU A 75 -18.76 -37.10 -13.62
N ASN A 76 -18.76 -36.17 -14.59
CA ASN A 76 -18.89 -36.41 -16.02
C ASN A 76 -17.53 -36.58 -16.75
N PHE A 77 -16.42 -36.64 -16.01
CA PHE A 77 -15.04 -36.70 -16.53
C PHE A 77 -14.62 -35.47 -17.35
N GLU A 78 -15.25 -34.32 -17.16
CA GLU A 78 -14.77 -33.07 -17.76
C GLU A 78 -13.58 -32.52 -16.96
N ASN A 79 -12.50 -32.18 -17.67
CA ASN A 79 -11.30 -31.61 -17.08
C ASN A 79 -11.56 -30.17 -16.64
N TYR A 80 -11.15 -29.83 -15.41
CA TYR A 80 -11.12 -28.46 -14.93
C TYR A 80 -9.87 -28.18 -14.09
N ASP A 81 -9.45 -26.92 -14.04
CA ASP A 81 -8.38 -26.47 -13.14
C ASP A 81 -8.97 -26.17 -11.75
N LEU A 82 -8.37 -26.77 -10.71
CA LEU A 82 -8.74 -26.63 -9.31
C LEU A 82 -7.64 -25.88 -8.53
N ALA A 83 -8.01 -24.82 -7.81
CA ALA A 83 -7.19 -24.19 -6.79
C ALA A 83 -7.82 -24.39 -5.39
N ILE A 84 -6.98 -24.55 -4.37
CA ILE A 84 -7.41 -24.64 -2.97
C ILE A 84 -6.72 -23.51 -2.20
N VAL A 85 -7.52 -22.72 -1.49
CA VAL A 85 -7.05 -21.66 -0.59
C VAL A 85 -7.55 -21.97 0.81
N ASP A 86 -6.60 -22.26 1.70
CA ASP A 86 -6.86 -22.71 3.08
C ASP A 86 -5.82 -22.11 4.04
N ARG A 87 -5.79 -22.55 5.31
CA ARG A 87 -4.80 -22.05 6.29
C ARG A 87 -3.34 -22.33 5.91
N GLN A 88 -3.07 -23.36 5.11
CA GLN A 88 -1.71 -23.81 4.81
C GLN A 88 -1.18 -23.22 3.50
N SER A 89 -2.06 -22.96 2.53
CA SER A 89 -1.68 -22.56 1.19
C SER A 89 -2.64 -21.56 0.57
N GLY A 90 -2.08 -20.73 -0.30
CA GLY A 90 -2.83 -19.82 -1.14
C GLY A 90 -3.24 -18.51 -0.48
N LEU A 91 -3.59 -17.55 -1.33
CA LEU A 91 -4.23 -16.28 -1.00
C LEU A 91 -5.29 -15.96 -2.05
N ILE A 92 -6.38 -15.33 -1.65
CA ILE A 92 -7.36 -14.75 -2.57
C ILE A 92 -7.55 -13.27 -2.29
N VAL A 93 -7.46 -12.44 -3.33
CA VAL A 93 -7.60 -10.99 -3.26
C VAL A 93 -8.85 -10.58 -4.05
N VAL A 94 -9.79 -9.90 -3.40
CA VAL A 94 -11.10 -9.53 -3.98
C VAL A 94 -11.07 -8.11 -4.50
N LYS A 95 -11.50 -7.84 -5.74
CA LYS A 95 -11.32 -6.54 -6.43
C LYS A 95 -9.85 -6.07 -6.36
N PRO A 96 -8.91 -6.86 -6.93
CA PRO A 96 -7.47 -6.61 -6.82
C PRO A 96 -7.02 -5.29 -7.45
N ASP A 97 -7.81 -4.72 -8.35
CA ASP A 97 -7.49 -3.46 -9.03
C ASP A 97 -7.79 -2.20 -8.18
N LEU A 98 -8.50 -2.36 -7.05
CA LEU A 98 -8.61 -1.30 -6.05
C LEU A 98 -7.38 -1.31 -5.13
N LEU A 99 -6.48 -0.34 -5.32
CA LEU A 99 -5.29 -0.19 -4.50
C LEU A 99 -5.59 0.52 -3.17
N VAL A 100 -5.53 -0.21 -2.06
CA VAL A 100 -5.66 0.33 -0.70
C VAL A 100 -4.28 0.57 -0.09
N SER A 101 -4.11 1.65 0.67
CA SER A 101 -2.80 1.90 1.30
C SER A 101 -2.47 0.84 2.34
N GLY A 102 -1.22 0.36 2.38
CA GLY A 102 -0.79 -0.63 3.38
C GLY A 102 -0.99 -0.13 4.83
N THR A 103 -0.82 1.18 5.06
CA THR A 103 -1.12 1.85 6.33
C THR A 103 -2.60 1.78 6.70
N SER A 104 -3.51 1.93 5.73
CA SER A 104 -4.96 1.82 5.96
C SER A 104 -5.34 0.38 6.34
N VAL A 105 -4.79 -0.62 5.61
CA VAL A 105 -5.00 -2.05 5.91
C VAL A 105 -4.55 -2.40 7.33
N VAL A 106 -3.35 -1.99 7.74
CA VAL A 106 -2.88 -2.33 9.10
C VAL A 106 -3.63 -1.57 10.18
N SER A 107 -4.07 -0.33 9.93
CA SER A 107 -4.88 0.43 10.89
C SER A 107 -6.26 -0.20 11.15
N SER A 108 -6.73 -1.01 10.20
CA SER A 108 -8.02 -1.68 10.26
C SER A 108 -8.03 -2.82 11.28
N LEU A 109 -6.85 -3.34 11.67
CA LEU A 109 -6.65 -4.39 12.66
C LEU A 109 -7.36 -4.11 13.99
N PHE A 110 -7.37 -2.86 14.44
CA PHE A 110 -7.99 -2.50 15.71
C PHE A 110 -9.38 -1.88 15.57
N CYS A 111 -9.65 -1.19 14.47
CA CYS A 111 -10.95 -0.59 14.21
C CYS A 111 -11.17 -0.46 12.70
N GLN A 112 -11.87 -1.45 12.13
CA GLN A 112 -12.25 -1.46 10.71
C GLN A 112 -13.05 -0.20 10.34
N ARG A 113 -13.97 0.22 11.22
CA ARG A 113 -14.81 1.41 11.01
C ARG A 113 -13.96 2.68 10.88
N LYS A 114 -12.97 2.86 11.77
CA LYS A 114 -12.03 3.98 11.67
C LYS A 114 -11.29 3.96 10.34
N ALA A 115 -10.74 2.81 9.93
CA ALA A 115 -9.98 2.71 8.69
C ALA A 115 -10.83 3.06 7.44
N VAL A 116 -12.08 2.59 7.38
CA VAL A 116 -13.02 2.93 6.30
C VAL A 116 -13.37 4.42 6.32
N LEU A 117 -13.67 4.99 7.50
CA LEU A 117 -13.97 6.43 7.63
C LEU A 117 -12.75 7.29 7.26
N SER A 118 -11.54 6.92 7.67
CA SER A 118 -10.30 7.62 7.31
C SER A 118 -10.07 7.66 5.80
N GLU A 119 -10.51 6.64 5.06
CA GLU A 119 -10.45 6.65 3.60
C GLU A 119 -11.51 7.55 2.96
N ARG A 120 -12.71 7.65 3.57
CA ARG A 120 -13.78 8.53 3.09
C ARG A 120 -13.47 10.00 3.35
N PHE A 121 -12.85 10.30 4.50
CA PHE A 121 -12.60 11.64 5.01
C PHE A 121 -11.12 12.00 4.99
N ARG A 122 -10.40 11.60 3.93
CA ARG A 122 -8.97 11.88 3.79
C ARG A 122 -8.68 13.38 3.81
N GLY A 123 -7.61 13.77 4.49
CA GLY A 123 -7.10 15.15 4.51
C GLY A 123 -7.73 16.08 5.56
N ILE A 124 -8.61 15.58 6.42
CA ILE A 124 -9.21 16.37 7.51
C ILE A 124 -8.30 16.40 8.76
N GLU A 125 -7.40 15.42 8.91
CA GLU A 125 -6.54 15.34 10.09
C GLU A 125 -5.51 16.49 10.11
N PRO A 126 -5.51 17.33 11.17
CA PRO A 126 -4.59 18.46 11.25
C PRO A 126 -3.15 17.97 11.43
N THR A 127 -2.21 18.62 10.73
CA THR A 127 -0.78 18.41 10.98
C THR A 127 -0.46 18.75 12.43
N ASN A 128 0.09 17.78 13.16
CA ASN A 128 0.51 17.97 14.54
C ASN A 128 2.03 17.85 14.69
N GLN A 129 2.54 18.28 15.84
CA GLN A 129 3.98 18.30 16.12
C GLN A 129 4.63 16.92 16.03
N VAL A 130 3.92 15.85 16.41
CA VAL A 130 4.46 14.48 16.39
C VAL A 130 4.66 14.02 14.95
N MET A 131 3.70 14.27 14.06
CA MET A 131 3.79 13.94 12.64
C MET A 131 4.89 14.74 11.94
N LEU A 132 4.98 16.04 12.24
CA LEU A 132 6.01 16.90 11.67
C LEU A 132 7.42 16.49 12.13
N ASN A 133 7.58 16.19 13.43
CA ASN A 133 8.82 15.61 13.97
C ASN A 133 9.18 14.33 13.21
N GLY A 134 8.21 13.43 13.01
CA GLY A 134 8.38 12.19 12.26
C GLY A 134 8.94 12.41 10.85
N THR A 135 8.27 13.28 10.11
CA THR A 135 8.61 13.62 8.72
C THR A 135 10.03 14.18 8.59
N ILE A 136 10.40 15.14 9.45
CA ILE A 136 11.73 15.76 9.40
C ILE A 136 12.83 14.78 9.82
N VAL A 137 12.59 13.95 10.83
CA VAL A 137 13.56 12.94 11.28
C VAL A 137 13.77 11.86 10.23
N HIS A 138 12.71 11.43 9.52
CA HIS A 138 12.84 10.52 8.38
C HIS A 138 13.68 11.16 7.27
N ARG A 139 13.32 12.38 6.82
CA ARG A 139 14.08 13.13 5.79
C ARG A 139 15.55 13.33 6.18
N LEU A 140 15.83 13.59 7.46
CA LEU A 140 17.19 13.74 7.99
C LEU A 140 18.01 12.46 7.82
N LEU A 141 17.49 11.32 8.28
CA LEU A 141 18.17 10.04 8.12
C LEU A 141 18.36 9.71 6.63
N GLN A 142 17.32 9.91 5.82
CA GLN A 142 17.36 9.64 4.39
C GLN A 142 18.44 10.44 3.67
N LYS A 143 18.49 11.77 3.87
CA LYS A 143 19.53 12.63 3.30
C LYS A 143 20.92 12.23 3.75
N ALA A 144 21.10 11.94 5.04
CA ALA A 144 22.38 11.49 5.57
C ALA A 144 22.88 10.21 4.89
N LEU A 145 21.97 9.26 4.62
CA LEU A 145 22.29 8.01 3.94
C LEU A 145 22.61 8.18 2.45
N ILE A 146 21.89 9.08 1.75
CA ILE A 146 22.16 9.38 0.33
C ILE A 146 23.49 10.11 0.17
N GLU A 147 23.72 11.17 0.95
CA GLU A 147 24.91 12.00 0.87
C GLU A 147 26.15 11.31 1.47
N LYS A 148 25.96 10.16 2.15
CA LYS A 148 27.00 9.41 2.87
C LYS A 148 27.75 10.28 3.91
N THR A 149 27.04 11.23 4.53
CA THR A 149 27.58 12.15 5.53
C THR A 149 27.09 11.77 6.93
N TYR A 150 28.00 11.29 7.78
CA TYR A 150 27.65 10.59 9.02
C TYR A 150 28.19 11.24 10.31
N ASP A 151 28.98 12.30 10.18
CA ASP A 151 29.47 13.05 11.33
C ASP A 151 28.38 13.97 11.89
N THR A 152 28.48 14.26 13.18
CA THR A 152 27.49 15.07 13.90
C THR A 152 27.36 16.48 13.32
N SER A 153 28.44 17.09 12.80
CA SER A 153 28.37 18.44 12.23
C SER A 153 27.55 18.44 10.95
N SER A 154 27.78 17.47 10.07
CA SER A 154 27.03 17.31 8.83
C SER A 154 25.55 16.99 9.09
N LEU A 155 25.24 16.11 10.05
CA LEU A 155 23.85 15.82 10.44
C LEU A 155 23.12 17.08 10.93
N ASN A 156 23.79 17.92 11.74
CA ASN A 156 23.21 19.20 12.17
C ASN A 156 22.97 20.14 10.98
N LYS A 157 23.89 20.23 10.02
CA LYS A 157 23.71 21.04 8.80
C LYS A 157 22.52 20.57 7.97
N ILE A 158 22.33 19.26 7.82
CA ILE A 158 21.17 18.70 7.12
C ILE A 158 19.88 19.05 7.86
N ALA A 159 19.86 18.90 9.19
CA ALA A 159 18.71 19.26 10.02
C ALA A 159 18.36 20.75 9.89
N ASP A 160 19.33 21.66 9.98
CA ASP A 160 19.10 23.11 9.85
C ASP A 160 18.56 23.50 8.46
N LYS A 161 19.04 22.83 7.39
CA LYS A 161 18.49 22.99 6.04
C LYS A 161 17.02 22.54 5.97
N LEU A 162 16.69 21.36 6.50
CA LEU A 162 15.32 20.84 6.51
C LEU A 162 14.36 21.71 7.34
N LEU A 163 14.83 22.26 8.46
CA LEU A 163 14.07 23.17 9.32
C LEU A 163 13.86 24.56 8.70
N SER A 164 14.62 24.89 7.65
CA SER A 164 14.54 26.17 6.94
C SER A 164 13.94 26.01 5.53
N ASP A 165 13.52 24.80 5.19
CA ASP A 165 12.79 24.46 3.97
C ASP A 165 11.43 25.18 3.97
N PRO A 166 11.03 25.88 2.88
CA PRO A 166 9.77 26.61 2.82
C PRO A 166 8.54 25.75 3.17
N SER A 167 8.49 24.50 2.72
CA SER A 167 7.42 23.55 3.05
C SER A 167 7.32 23.31 4.55
N THR A 168 8.44 23.03 5.23
CA THR A 168 8.49 22.87 6.69
C THR A 168 8.02 24.14 7.40
N ILE A 169 8.35 25.32 6.90
CA ILE A 169 7.91 26.61 7.47
C ILE A 169 6.39 26.77 7.30
N HIS A 170 5.83 26.41 6.14
CA HIS A 170 4.39 26.41 5.91
C HIS A 170 3.66 25.46 6.86
N ASP A 171 4.18 24.25 7.07
CA ASP A 171 3.61 23.28 8.01
C ASP A 171 3.63 23.79 9.46
N LEU A 172 4.76 24.39 9.88
CA LEU A 172 4.88 25.00 11.20
C LEU A 172 3.88 26.13 11.40
N TYR A 173 3.71 26.98 10.38
CA TYR A 173 2.76 28.09 10.42
C TYR A 173 1.32 27.57 10.50
N GLY A 174 0.94 26.62 9.63
CA GLY A 174 -0.41 26.04 9.61
C GLY A 174 -0.77 25.29 10.89
N ALA A 175 0.22 24.65 11.53
CA ALA A 175 0.02 23.95 12.80
C ALA A 175 0.19 24.84 14.04
N ASN A 176 0.53 26.12 13.87
CA ASN A 176 0.87 27.06 14.95
C ASN A 176 1.96 26.49 15.91
N ILE A 177 3.00 25.88 15.34
CA ILE A 177 4.10 25.28 16.10
C ILE A 177 5.34 26.19 16.01
N PRO A 178 5.93 26.60 17.15
CA PRO A 178 7.19 27.33 17.15
C PRO A 178 8.33 26.50 16.54
N LYS A 179 9.10 27.09 15.62
CA LYS A 179 10.29 26.46 15.01
C LYS A 179 11.28 25.90 16.03
N SER A 180 11.41 26.55 17.19
CA SER A 180 12.25 26.09 18.32
C SER A 180 11.85 24.71 18.82
N ASN A 181 10.56 24.41 18.88
CA ASN A 181 10.06 23.15 19.42
C ASN A 181 10.43 21.98 18.50
N LEU A 182 10.26 22.19 17.19
CA LEU A 182 10.68 21.23 16.17
C LEU A 182 12.20 21.06 16.17
N LYS A 183 12.97 22.16 16.23
CA LYS A 183 14.43 22.11 16.30
C LYS A 183 14.94 21.31 17.50
N ASN A 184 14.40 21.56 18.69
CA ASN A 184 14.76 20.82 19.90
C ASN A 184 14.44 19.33 19.75
N SER A 185 13.22 19.02 19.26
CA SER A 185 12.78 17.65 19.05
C SER A 185 13.70 16.90 18.07
N VAL A 186 14.04 17.49 16.93
CA VAL A 186 14.91 16.88 15.90
C VAL A 186 16.33 16.70 16.43
N SER A 187 16.84 17.65 17.21
CA SER A 187 18.19 17.60 17.79
C SER A 187 18.38 16.39 18.71
N GLU A 188 17.33 15.96 19.43
CA GLU A 188 17.37 14.75 20.25
C GLU A 188 17.58 13.46 19.44
N TYR A 189 17.21 13.44 18.16
CA TYR A 189 17.39 12.26 17.30
C TYR A 189 18.76 12.21 16.62
N ILE A 190 19.49 13.33 16.53
CA ILE A 190 20.79 13.37 15.84
C ILE A 190 21.78 12.33 16.43
N PRO A 191 21.96 12.24 17.77
CA PRO A 191 22.84 11.21 18.34
C PRO A 191 22.35 9.78 18.05
N MET A 192 21.03 9.56 18.03
CA MET A 192 20.45 8.24 17.79
C MET A 192 20.63 7.79 16.34
N ILE A 193 20.41 8.71 15.38
CA ILE A 193 20.70 8.50 13.96
C ILE A 193 22.18 8.18 13.76
N LYS A 194 23.07 8.95 14.40
CA LYS A 194 24.51 8.69 14.33
C LYS A 194 24.87 7.30 14.85
N ASN A 195 24.35 6.92 16.03
CA ASN A 195 24.58 5.60 16.61
C ASN A 195 24.07 4.47 15.70
N PHE A 196 22.90 4.65 15.07
CA PHE A 196 22.37 3.70 14.10
C PHE A 196 23.33 3.53 12.90
N ILE A 197 23.79 4.64 12.31
CA ILE A 197 24.71 4.61 11.17
C ILE A 197 26.04 3.94 11.56
N ASP A 198 26.61 4.33 12.70
CA ASP A 198 27.89 3.78 13.16
C ASP A 198 27.80 2.26 13.43
N LYS A 199 26.67 1.81 14.01
CA LYS A 199 26.48 0.41 14.38
C LYS A 199 26.13 -0.50 13.21
N TYR A 200 25.27 -0.06 12.29
CA TYR A 200 24.70 -0.93 11.26
C TYR A 200 25.24 -0.66 9.87
N ILE A 201 25.90 0.47 9.61
CA ILE A 201 26.42 0.81 8.28
C ILE A 201 27.95 0.84 8.31
N ASN A 202 28.54 1.64 9.20
CA ASN A 202 29.99 1.83 9.25
C ASN A 202 30.74 0.72 10.01
N ALA A 203 30.04 -0.20 10.67
CA ALA A 203 30.70 -1.19 11.53
C ALA A 203 31.64 -2.09 10.72
N THR A 204 32.95 -1.90 10.90
CA THR A 204 33.98 -2.82 10.44
C THR A 204 33.97 -4.04 11.35
N ARG A 205 33.14 -5.03 11.04
CA ARG A 205 33.27 -6.33 11.70
C ARG A 205 34.48 -7.04 11.10
N PRO A 206 35.46 -7.51 11.91
CA PRO A 206 36.45 -8.43 11.41
C PRO A 206 35.70 -9.61 10.78
N CYS A 207 35.99 -9.92 9.52
CA CYS A 207 35.62 -11.20 8.92
C CYS A 207 36.40 -12.30 9.65
N GLU A 208 35.99 -12.66 10.87
CA GLU A 208 36.22 -14.01 11.33
C GLU A 208 35.29 -14.89 10.50
N VAL A 209 35.85 -15.39 9.40
CA VAL A 209 35.40 -16.58 8.71
C VAL A 209 35.54 -17.73 9.71
N SER A 210 34.67 -17.77 10.71
CA SER A 210 34.37 -19.01 11.39
C SER A 210 33.79 -19.91 10.31
N LYS A 211 34.52 -20.98 9.99
CA LYS A 211 34.02 -22.12 9.22
C LYS A 211 32.85 -22.74 10.00
N ARG A 212 31.72 -22.06 10.02
CA ARG A 212 30.41 -22.61 10.33
C ARG A 212 29.72 -22.69 8.99
N ASP A 213 29.46 -23.92 8.56
CA ASP A 213 28.88 -24.27 7.28
C ASP A 213 27.83 -23.26 6.80
N ASN A 214 27.98 -22.84 5.54
CA ASN A 214 27.06 -22.01 4.75
C ASN A 214 25.68 -22.67 4.51
N ARG A 215 25.07 -23.30 5.53
CA ARG A 215 23.77 -23.98 5.45
C ARG A 215 22.86 -23.84 6.69
N GLN A 216 23.20 -23.06 7.72
CA GLN A 216 22.30 -22.77 8.85
C GLN A 216 22.60 -21.34 9.33
N GLN A 217 21.69 -20.36 9.46
CA GLN A 217 20.28 -20.37 9.80
C GLN A 217 19.56 -19.13 9.22
N VAL A 218 18.77 -19.31 8.16
CA VAL A 218 17.50 -18.55 7.96
C VAL A 218 16.31 -19.53 7.91
N VAL A 219 16.58 -20.83 7.97
CA VAL A 219 15.54 -21.87 7.90
C VAL A 219 14.99 -22.17 9.29
N GLY A 220 13.66 -22.17 9.37
CA GLY A 220 12.87 -22.41 10.56
C GLY A 220 13.33 -23.62 11.39
N LYS A 221 13.63 -23.35 12.65
CA LYS A 221 13.39 -24.32 13.72
C LYS A 221 12.45 -23.66 14.71
N SER A 222 11.33 -24.33 14.94
CA SER A 222 10.34 -24.04 15.98
C SER A 222 11.06 -23.65 17.28
N ARG A 223 11.11 -22.35 17.58
CA ARG A 223 11.67 -21.84 18.84
C ARG A 223 10.56 -21.91 19.88
N LYS A 224 10.87 -22.52 21.01
CA LYS A 224 10.00 -22.59 22.19
C LYS A 224 9.41 -21.21 22.48
N PHE A 225 8.09 -21.18 22.65
CA PHE A 225 7.33 -20.03 23.19
C PHE A 225 8.02 -19.54 24.47
N GLY A 226 8.48 -18.29 24.49
CA GLY A 226 8.99 -17.65 25.71
C GLY A 226 10.30 -16.84 25.63
N SER A 227 10.89 -16.59 24.46
CA SER A 227 12.06 -15.69 24.37
C SER A 227 11.70 -14.32 23.79
N SER A 228 12.16 -13.26 24.46
CA SER A 228 12.04 -11.85 24.04
C SER A 228 12.42 -11.67 22.56
N PRO A 229 11.79 -10.76 21.79
CA PRO A 229 12.18 -10.51 20.40
C PRO A 229 13.66 -10.16 20.34
N THR A 230 14.46 -11.01 19.71
CA THR A 230 15.90 -10.78 19.58
C THR A 230 16.11 -9.59 18.67
N MET A 231 16.71 -8.52 19.20
CA MET A 231 17.13 -7.34 18.45
C MET A 231 18.03 -7.78 17.29
N TRP A 232 17.84 -7.17 16.11
CA TRP A 232 18.61 -7.50 14.93
C TRP A 232 20.04 -6.95 15.04
N ASP A 233 21.01 -7.76 14.65
CA ASP A 233 22.44 -7.49 14.82
C ASP A 233 23.22 -7.65 13.51
N GLY A 234 22.61 -7.50 12.34
CA GLY A 234 23.32 -7.57 11.05
C GLY A 234 24.02 -6.26 10.64
N GLN A 235 24.45 -6.18 9.39
CA GLN A 235 25.10 -5.01 8.77
C GLN A 235 24.45 -4.65 7.43
N ILE A 236 24.06 -3.39 7.27
CA ILE A 236 23.45 -2.82 6.07
C ILE A 236 24.55 -2.34 5.12
N ASP A 237 24.62 -2.93 3.93
CA ASP A 237 25.67 -2.62 2.97
C ASP A 237 25.40 -1.32 2.20
N SER A 238 24.15 -1.13 1.78
CA SER A 238 23.76 0.04 1.02
C SER A 238 22.25 0.30 1.08
N VAL A 239 21.90 1.53 0.76
CA VAL A 239 20.53 1.95 0.52
C VAL A 239 20.28 1.92 -0.98
N CYS A 240 19.26 1.19 -1.43
CA CYS A 240 18.93 1.20 -2.86
C CYS A 240 17.99 2.36 -3.16
N ASP A 241 16.86 2.43 -2.46
CA ASP A 241 15.80 3.40 -2.67
C ASP A 241 15.19 3.89 -1.35
N ILE A 242 14.64 5.09 -1.41
CA ILE A 242 14.02 5.80 -0.28
C ILE A 242 12.65 6.30 -0.73
N GLU A 243 11.62 6.03 0.07
CA GLU A 243 10.21 6.37 -0.19
C GLU A 243 9.75 6.01 -1.61
N GLU A 244 10.03 4.77 -2.02
CA GLU A 244 9.54 4.21 -3.27
C GLU A 244 8.03 4.03 -3.23
N ASN A 245 7.33 4.70 -4.15
CA ASN A 245 5.93 4.45 -4.41
C ASN A 245 5.80 3.06 -5.03
N MET A 246 5.30 2.11 -4.27
CA MET A 246 5.11 0.73 -4.72
C MET A 246 3.62 0.44 -4.86
N TRP A 247 3.20 0.09 -6.07
CA TRP A 247 1.85 -0.34 -6.36
C TRP A 247 1.84 -1.82 -6.69
N SER A 248 1.01 -2.58 -5.98
CA SER A 248 0.84 -4.01 -6.18
C SER A 248 -0.59 -4.29 -6.66
N PRO A 249 -0.80 -4.36 -7.99
CA PRO A 249 -2.06 -4.85 -8.55
C PRO A 249 -2.37 -6.28 -8.12
N TRP A 250 -1.37 -7.10 -7.77
CA TRP A 250 -1.60 -8.50 -7.39
C TRP A 250 -2.23 -8.61 -6.00
N LEU A 251 -1.85 -7.72 -5.08
CA LEU A 251 -2.38 -7.68 -3.72
C LEU A 251 -3.50 -6.65 -3.55
N GLY A 252 -3.69 -5.76 -4.52
CA GLY A 252 -4.56 -4.60 -4.39
C GLY A 252 -4.11 -3.65 -3.27
N ILE A 253 -2.79 -3.44 -3.17
CA ILE A 253 -2.16 -2.65 -2.12
C ILE A 253 -1.20 -1.63 -2.75
N LYS A 254 -1.12 -0.44 -2.15
CA LYS A 254 -0.09 0.57 -2.44
C LYS A 254 0.61 1.03 -1.18
N GLY A 255 1.85 1.51 -1.29
CA GLY A 255 2.59 2.05 -0.16
C GLY A 255 3.81 2.84 -0.57
N LYS A 256 4.44 3.50 0.42
CA LYS A 256 5.76 4.12 0.29
C LYS A 256 6.76 3.31 1.10
N VAL A 257 7.74 2.72 0.44
CA VAL A 257 8.70 1.79 1.05
C VAL A 257 10.09 2.40 1.02
N ASN A 258 10.81 2.36 2.14
CA ASN A 258 12.27 2.53 2.10
C ASN A 258 12.87 1.13 2.02
N ASP A 259 13.86 0.94 1.17
CA ASP A 259 14.52 -0.35 1.07
C ASP A 259 16.03 -0.24 1.34
N LYS A 260 16.62 -1.41 1.59
CA LYS A 260 18.04 -1.57 1.87
C LYS A 260 18.55 -2.86 1.24
N LYS A 261 19.85 -2.91 1.00
CA LYS A 261 20.58 -4.11 0.61
C LYS A 261 21.37 -4.66 1.80
N LEU A 262 21.15 -5.94 2.08
CA LEU A 262 21.85 -6.73 3.08
C LEU A 262 22.55 -7.90 2.38
N GLY A 263 23.85 -7.79 2.13
CA GLY A 263 24.58 -8.70 1.25
C GLY A 263 24.03 -8.65 -0.17
N ARG A 264 23.44 -9.78 -0.61
CA ARG A 264 22.76 -9.91 -1.90
C ARG A 264 21.25 -9.74 -1.83
N VAL A 265 20.68 -9.54 -0.65
CA VAL A 265 19.23 -9.54 -0.43
C VAL A 265 18.70 -8.12 -0.28
N LYS A 266 17.67 -7.77 -1.05
CA LYS A 266 16.94 -6.50 -0.93
C LYS A 266 15.81 -6.69 0.10
N MET A 267 15.69 -5.81 1.09
CA MET A 267 14.66 -5.89 2.14
C MET A 267 14.05 -4.51 2.41
N PRO A 268 12.75 -4.44 2.77
CA PRO A 268 12.14 -3.21 3.22
C PRO A 268 12.64 -2.83 4.61
N LEU A 269 12.86 -1.54 4.84
CA LEU A 269 13.16 -0.91 6.12
C LEU A 269 12.03 0.07 6.47
N GLU A 270 11.24 -0.26 7.48
CA GLU A 270 10.24 0.67 8.04
C GLU A 270 10.84 1.48 9.18
N LEU A 271 10.66 2.80 9.12
CA LEU A 271 11.16 3.75 10.11
C LEU A 271 10.01 4.21 11.02
N LYS A 272 10.25 4.26 12.34
CA LYS A 272 9.32 4.80 13.33
C LYS A 272 10.04 5.77 14.27
N THR A 273 9.41 6.88 14.61
CA THR A 273 9.98 7.92 15.48
C THR A 273 9.50 7.86 16.93
N GLY A 274 8.48 7.05 17.23
CA GLY A 274 8.03 6.79 18.60
C GLY A 274 8.94 5.85 19.40
N ARG A 275 8.55 5.55 20.64
CA ARG A 275 9.18 4.49 21.44
C ARG A 275 8.95 3.12 20.79
N SER A 276 9.91 2.21 20.95
CA SER A 276 9.76 0.83 20.50
C SER A 276 8.54 0.14 21.13
N SER A 277 7.64 -0.32 20.26
CA SER A 277 6.44 -1.07 20.64
C SER A 277 6.37 -2.43 19.96
N PHE A 278 7.05 -2.58 18.81
CA PHE A 278 7.00 -3.72 17.90
C PHE A 278 5.57 -4.27 17.73
N SER A 279 4.62 -3.34 17.60
CA SER A 279 3.18 -3.62 17.54
C SER A 279 2.82 -4.45 16.30
N ALA A 280 1.66 -5.11 16.35
CA ALA A 280 1.13 -5.85 15.22
C ALA A 280 0.92 -4.96 13.98
N GLU A 281 0.51 -3.69 14.16
CA GLU A 281 0.40 -2.73 13.05
C GLU A 281 1.74 -2.48 12.37
N HIS A 282 2.80 -2.20 13.15
CA HIS A 282 4.11 -1.90 12.58
C HIS A 282 4.72 -3.14 11.90
N LYS A 283 4.56 -4.33 12.50
CA LYS A 283 4.98 -5.60 11.88
C LYS A 283 4.17 -5.93 10.63
N GLY A 284 2.87 -5.64 10.65
CA GLY A 284 1.98 -5.82 9.52
C GLY A 284 2.39 -4.97 8.33
N GLN A 285 2.80 -3.72 8.58
CA GLN A 285 3.25 -2.80 7.53
C GLN A 285 4.53 -3.32 6.85
N VAL A 286 5.51 -3.77 7.64
CA VAL A 286 6.74 -4.40 7.12
C VAL A 286 6.44 -5.68 6.34
N THR A 287 5.47 -6.49 6.81
CA THR A 287 5.05 -7.72 6.12
C THR A 287 4.43 -7.38 4.76
N LEU A 288 3.54 -6.39 4.69
CA LEU A 288 2.95 -5.92 3.42
C LEU A 288 4.02 -5.41 2.46
N TYR A 289 4.99 -4.63 2.95
CA TYR A 289 6.09 -4.13 2.12
C TYR A 289 6.95 -5.27 1.58
N SER A 290 7.20 -6.28 2.42
CA SER A 290 7.92 -7.50 1.99
C SER A 290 7.15 -8.25 0.90
N MET A 291 5.81 -8.34 1.02
CA MET A 291 4.97 -8.96 -0.01
C MET A 291 5.02 -8.21 -1.34
N MET A 292 4.94 -6.86 -1.30
CA MET A 292 5.00 -6.04 -2.53
C MET A 292 6.38 -6.12 -3.20
N MET A 293 7.48 -6.10 -2.45
CA MET A 293 8.84 -6.22 -3.01
C MET A 293 9.09 -7.60 -3.63
N ASN A 294 8.60 -8.68 -3.02
CA ASN A 294 8.75 -10.03 -3.59
C ASN A 294 8.01 -10.21 -4.93
N GLN A 295 6.96 -9.42 -5.16
CA GLN A 295 6.26 -9.42 -6.44
C GLN A 295 7.13 -8.80 -7.55
N GLN A 296 7.79 -7.66 -7.29
CA GLN A 296 8.65 -6.97 -8.27
C GLN A 296 9.83 -7.85 -8.71
N THR A 297 10.44 -8.59 -7.79
CA THR A 297 11.63 -9.43 -8.10
C THR A 297 11.31 -10.70 -8.89
N GLY A 298 10.03 -10.94 -9.24
CA GLY A 298 9.62 -12.11 -10.01
C GLY A 298 9.82 -13.43 -9.26
N VAL A 299 10.05 -13.40 -7.94
CA VAL A 299 10.11 -14.58 -7.07
C VAL A 299 8.68 -15.11 -6.89
N LYS A 300 8.19 -15.79 -7.94
CA LYS A 300 6.84 -16.34 -8.09
C LYS A 300 6.59 -17.61 -7.27
N LYS A 301 7.47 -17.93 -6.31
CA LYS A 301 7.32 -19.07 -5.40
C LYS A 301 7.34 -18.59 -3.95
N ALA A 302 6.32 -18.99 -3.20
CA ALA A 302 6.28 -18.96 -1.75
C ALA A 302 7.25 -19.98 -1.10
N THR A 303 8.43 -20.21 -1.69
CA THR A 303 9.44 -21.14 -1.16
C THR A 303 10.56 -20.37 -0.47
N ASP A 304 10.58 -20.45 0.86
CA ASP A 304 11.69 -20.31 1.82
C ASP A 304 12.71 -19.16 1.76
N GLU A 305 12.70 -18.30 0.76
CA GLU A 305 13.60 -17.14 0.67
C GLU A 305 12.82 -15.82 0.71
N ASN A 306 11.75 -15.74 1.51
CA ASN A 306 11.19 -14.44 1.86
C ASN A 306 11.97 -13.89 3.06
N PRO A 307 12.94 -12.98 2.85
CA PRO A 307 13.78 -12.51 3.94
C PRO A 307 12.98 -11.68 4.95
N GLY A 308 11.73 -11.32 4.70
CA GLY A 308 10.96 -10.41 5.55
C GLY A 308 11.48 -8.98 5.42
N GLY A 309 11.42 -8.21 6.50
CA GLY A 309 11.87 -6.82 6.52
C GLY A 309 12.48 -6.39 7.85
N LEU A 310 12.93 -5.14 7.91
CA LEU A 310 13.50 -4.52 9.10
C LEU A 310 12.56 -3.43 9.62
N LEU A 311 12.36 -3.39 10.93
CA LEU A 311 11.61 -2.35 11.63
C LEU A 311 12.53 -1.60 12.58
N LEU A 312 12.78 -0.32 12.30
CA LEU A 312 13.67 0.53 13.07
C LEU A 312 12.88 1.62 13.82
N TYR A 313 13.11 1.70 15.14
CA TYR A 313 12.68 2.80 15.98
C TYR A 313 13.84 3.76 16.22
N LEU A 314 13.68 5.00 15.79
CA LEU A 314 14.73 6.02 15.85
C LEU A 314 14.88 6.66 17.22
N LYS A 315 13.86 6.58 18.09
CA LYS A 315 13.93 7.20 19.42
C LYS A 315 14.89 6.49 20.36
N ASP A 316 14.97 5.17 20.24
CA ASP A 316 15.78 4.29 21.09
C ASP A 316 16.78 3.43 20.28
N GLY A 317 16.81 3.57 18.96
CA GLY A 317 17.71 2.82 18.07
C GLY A 317 17.40 1.32 17.98
N ALA A 318 16.23 0.90 18.44
CA ALA A 318 15.82 -0.49 18.44
C ALA A 318 15.45 -0.95 17.01
N ILE A 319 16.08 -2.04 16.54
CA ILE A 319 15.82 -2.63 15.22
C ILE A 319 15.45 -4.10 15.35
N GLN A 320 14.37 -4.51 14.70
CA GLN A 320 13.92 -5.89 14.71
C GLN A 320 13.75 -6.40 13.28
N HIS A 321 14.17 -7.64 13.06
CA HIS A 321 13.78 -8.42 11.90
C HIS A 321 12.33 -8.88 12.03
N VAL A 322 11.54 -8.63 10.99
CA VAL A 322 10.14 -9.02 10.90
C VAL A 322 10.03 -10.09 9.82
N PRO A 323 9.87 -11.38 10.18
CA PRO A 323 9.61 -12.42 9.20
C PRO A 323 8.22 -12.22 8.59
N ALA A 324 8.12 -12.39 7.27
CA ALA A 324 6.84 -12.34 6.58
C ALA A 324 6.30 -13.78 6.39
N GLY A 325 5.78 -14.33 7.50
CA GLY A 325 5.19 -15.65 7.60
C GLY A 325 3.85 -15.77 6.86
N HIS A 326 3.45 -17.01 6.53
CA HIS A 326 2.23 -17.25 5.76
C HIS A 326 0.98 -16.77 6.50
N SER A 327 0.85 -17.10 7.79
CA SER A 327 -0.31 -16.71 8.60
C SER A 327 -0.50 -15.19 8.66
N GLU A 328 0.57 -14.42 8.81
CA GLU A 328 0.51 -12.96 8.83
C GLU A 328 0.07 -12.40 7.46
N LYS A 329 0.58 -12.97 6.36
CA LYS A 329 0.16 -12.59 5.00
C LYS A 329 -1.33 -12.84 4.79
N GLN A 330 -1.83 -14.01 5.20
CA GLN A 330 -3.24 -14.37 5.07
C GLN A 330 -4.14 -13.42 5.86
N GLY A 331 -3.79 -13.14 7.12
CA GLY A 331 -4.54 -12.20 7.96
C GLY A 331 -4.57 -10.78 7.37
N LEU A 332 -3.45 -10.30 6.83
CA LEU A 332 -3.39 -8.98 6.19
C LEU A 332 -4.21 -8.91 4.90
N VAL A 333 -4.20 -9.95 4.07
CA VAL A 333 -5.05 -10.03 2.86
C VAL A 333 -6.52 -10.07 3.23
N GLN A 334 -6.90 -10.78 4.30
CA GLN A 334 -8.27 -10.76 4.80
C GLN A 334 -8.70 -9.39 5.29
N LEU A 335 -7.90 -8.71 6.13
CA LEU A 335 -8.18 -7.33 6.56
C LEU A 335 -8.40 -6.40 5.37
N ARG A 336 -7.56 -6.56 4.33
CA ARG A 336 -7.68 -5.80 3.08
C ARG A 336 -8.98 -6.12 2.33
N ASN A 337 -9.35 -7.40 2.18
CA ASN A 337 -10.59 -7.79 1.52
C ASN A 337 -11.83 -7.29 2.29
N GLU A 338 -11.83 -7.40 3.62
CA GLU A 338 -12.88 -6.83 4.47
C GLU A 338 -12.98 -5.31 4.29
N MET A 339 -11.86 -4.61 4.17
CA MET A 339 -11.88 -3.17 3.98
C MET A 339 -12.48 -2.79 2.62
N VAL A 340 -12.08 -3.50 1.57
CA VAL A 340 -12.59 -3.31 0.21
C VAL A 340 -14.08 -3.59 0.11
N LYS A 341 -14.61 -4.58 0.85
CA LYS A 341 -16.06 -4.82 0.95
C LYS A 341 -16.82 -3.53 1.28
N TYR A 342 -16.37 -2.77 2.28
CA TYR A 342 -17.06 -1.55 2.73
C TYR A 342 -16.77 -0.32 1.86
N LEU A 343 -15.56 -0.23 1.30
CA LEU A 343 -15.18 0.86 0.40
C LEU A 343 -15.89 0.77 -0.96
N THR A 344 -16.25 -0.45 -1.39
CA THR A 344 -16.89 -0.70 -2.69
C THR A 344 -18.36 -1.07 -2.57
N SER A 345 -18.98 -0.85 -1.41
CA SER A 345 -20.43 -0.92 -1.28
C SER A 345 -21.04 0.15 -2.20
N PRO A 346 -21.86 -0.23 -3.20
CA PRO A 346 -22.44 0.73 -4.12
C PRO A 346 -23.41 1.65 -3.37
N THR A 347 -23.47 2.90 -3.81
CA THR A 347 -24.60 3.77 -3.45
C THR A 347 -25.86 3.28 -4.17
N SER A 348 -27.01 3.45 -3.55
CA SER A 348 -28.29 3.14 -4.16
C SER A 348 -29.33 4.20 -3.84
N ILE A 349 -30.30 4.35 -4.73
CA ILE A 349 -31.43 5.26 -4.57
C ILE A 349 -32.68 4.39 -4.46
N SER A 350 -33.40 4.49 -3.34
CA SER A 350 -34.68 3.81 -3.18
C SER A 350 -35.80 4.51 -3.96
N GLU A 351 -36.96 3.86 -4.07
CA GLU A 351 -38.10 4.36 -4.85
C GLU A 351 -38.61 5.74 -4.36
N ASN A 352 -38.41 6.05 -3.08
CA ASN A 352 -38.74 7.34 -2.47
C ASN A 352 -37.66 8.42 -2.68
N GLY A 353 -36.57 8.12 -3.41
CA GLY A 353 -35.47 9.04 -3.68
C GLY A 353 -34.42 9.14 -2.56
N GLU A 354 -34.48 8.29 -1.53
CA GLU A 354 -33.47 8.29 -0.46
C GLU A 354 -32.17 7.60 -0.93
N ILE A 355 -31.05 8.26 -0.65
CA ILE A 355 -29.72 7.75 -0.98
C ILE A 355 -29.21 6.90 0.18
N SER A 356 -28.88 5.65 -0.13
CA SER A 356 -28.11 4.75 0.72
C SER A 356 -26.64 4.78 0.29
N GLU A 357 -25.75 4.98 1.25
CA GLU A 357 -24.30 4.92 1.05
C GLU A 357 -23.70 3.55 1.42
N GLY A 358 -24.53 2.51 1.49
CA GLY A 358 -24.10 1.19 1.93
C GLY A 358 -23.67 1.17 3.41
N GLN A 359 -23.32 -0.02 3.89
CA GLN A 359 -23.03 -0.22 5.31
C GLN A 359 -21.59 0.19 5.65
N LEU A 360 -21.41 0.74 6.85
CA LEU A 360 -20.11 0.89 7.49
C LEU A 360 -19.81 -0.35 8.35
N PRO A 361 -18.53 -0.63 8.67
CA PRO A 361 -18.20 -1.62 9.69
C PRO A 361 -18.84 -1.24 11.02
N SER A 362 -19.18 -2.24 11.83
CA SER A 362 -19.71 -2.02 13.18
C SER A 362 -18.71 -1.25 14.05
N ARG A 363 -19.22 -0.41 14.96
CA ARG A 363 -18.40 0.23 15.98
C ARG A 363 -17.79 -0.81 16.92
N ILE A 364 -16.56 -0.56 17.37
CA ILE A 364 -15.89 -1.42 18.36
C ILE A 364 -16.32 -1.05 19.80
N ASP A 365 -16.39 -2.05 20.67
CA ASP A 365 -16.66 -1.87 22.11
C ASP A 365 -15.35 -1.71 22.91
N ARG A 366 -14.58 -0.67 22.58
CA ARG A 366 -13.33 -0.34 23.29
C ARG A 366 -13.25 1.16 23.59
N VAL A 367 -13.82 1.56 24.73
CA VAL A 367 -13.96 2.97 25.14
C VAL A 367 -12.64 3.74 25.04
N ASN A 368 -11.52 3.19 25.54
CA ASN A 368 -10.22 3.86 25.51
C ASN A 368 -9.70 4.14 24.09
N MET A 369 -9.95 3.22 23.15
CA MET A 369 -9.54 3.40 21.75
C MET A 369 -10.44 4.43 21.05
N CYS A 370 -11.75 4.37 21.30
CA CYS A 370 -12.71 5.32 20.75
C CYS A 370 -12.52 6.74 21.31
N ALA A 371 -12.12 6.88 22.58
CA ALA A 371 -11.94 8.17 23.24
C ALA A 371 -10.84 9.02 22.60
N SER A 372 -9.79 8.39 22.10
CA SER A 372 -8.66 9.03 21.40
C SER A 372 -8.76 8.96 19.87
N CYS A 373 -9.88 8.47 19.33
CA CYS A 373 -10.07 8.37 17.89
C CYS A 373 -10.28 9.76 17.29
N PRO A 374 -9.52 10.15 16.24
CA PRO A 374 -9.69 11.45 15.59
C PRO A 374 -11.04 11.59 14.88
N LEU A 375 -11.63 10.46 14.45
CA LEU A 375 -12.92 10.43 13.75
C LEU A 375 -14.10 10.14 14.69
N ARG A 376 -13.98 10.52 15.97
CA ARG A 376 -15.00 10.21 16.98
C ARG A 376 -16.33 10.90 16.67
N VAL A 377 -16.30 12.16 16.24
CA VAL A 377 -17.51 12.95 15.93
C VAL A 377 -18.27 12.33 14.77
N GLU A 378 -17.59 12.12 13.64
CA GLU A 378 -18.16 11.52 12.43
C GLU A 378 -18.68 10.12 12.71
N CYS A 379 -17.88 9.28 13.40
CA CYS A 379 -18.28 7.94 13.77
C CYS A 379 -19.56 7.92 14.62
N THR A 380 -19.70 8.87 15.55
CA THR A 380 -20.89 8.99 16.42
C THR A 380 -22.10 9.49 15.65
N VAL A 381 -21.97 10.49 14.78
CA VAL A 381 -23.07 10.95 13.92
C VAL A 381 -23.58 9.81 13.04
N TYR A 382 -22.69 9.04 12.41
CA TYR A 382 -23.10 7.85 11.64
C TYR A 382 -23.80 6.79 12.49
N GLN A 383 -23.31 6.54 13.71
CA GLN A 383 -23.91 5.54 14.59
C GLN A 383 -25.31 5.96 15.06
N ILE A 384 -25.53 7.25 15.36
CA ILE A 384 -26.86 7.79 15.70
C ILE A 384 -27.85 7.55 14.56
N ALA A 385 -27.43 7.81 13.31
CA ALA A 385 -28.27 7.59 12.14
C ALA A 385 -28.57 6.09 11.89
N GLU A 386 -27.58 5.21 12.11
CA GLU A 386 -27.75 3.76 12.01
C GLU A 386 -28.71 3.21 13.09
N ASP A 387 -28.64 3.74 14.31
CA ASP A 387 -29.51 3.33 15.43
C ASP A 387 -30.94 3.85 15.27
N ALA A 388 -31.13 5.04 14.68
CA ALA A 388 -32.47 5.59 14.39
C ALA A 388 -33.26 4.76 13.38
N GLY A 389 -32.56 4.04 12.48
CA GLY A 389 -33.15 3.17 11.46
C GLY A 389 -33.36 1.72 11.90
N ASN A 390 -32.85 1.32 13.07
CA ASN A 390 -32.91 -0.07 13.54
C ASN A 390 -33.57 -0.16 14.92
N GLU A 391 -34.69 -0.88 15.04
CA GLU A 391 -35.37 -1.10 16.34
C GLU A 391 -34.53 -1.93 17.33
N SER A 392 -33.52 -2.66 16.86
CA SER A 392 -32.55 -3.33 17.72
C SER A 392 -31.46 -2.35 18.17
N MET A 393 -31.70 -1.66 19.28
CA MET A 393 -30.73 -0.77 19.91
C MET A 393 -29.39 -1.48 20.14
N SER A 394 -28.31 -0.93 19.57
CA SER A 394 -26.94 -1.30 19.94
C SER A 394 -26.76 -1.12 21.45
N SER A 395 -26.33 -2.17 22.15
CA SER A 395 -26.13 -2.14 23.62
C SER A 395 -24.91 -1.33 24.05
N THR A 396 -24.12 -0.80 23.11
CA THR A 396 -22.88 -0.09 23.41
C THR A 396 -23.13 1.41 23.60
N PRO A 397 -22.74 2.00 24.75
CA PRO A 397 -22.94 3.43 25.00
C PRO A 397 -22.31 4.32 23.93
N LEU A 398 -23.10 5.20 23.35
CA LEU A 398 -22.64 6.22 22.41
C LEU A 398 -21.96 7.37 23.16
N PRO A 399 -20.85 7.93 22.66
CA PRO A 399 -20.20 9.08 23.28
C PRO A 399 -20.90 10.37 22.85
N LEU A 400 -22.16 10.56 23.29
CA LEU A 400 -23.03 11.67 22.90
C LEU A 400 -22.43 13.05 23.24
N GLU A 401 -21.57 13.12 24.25
CA GLU A 401 -20.80 14.32 24.60
C GLU A 401 -19.95 14.85 23.43
N SER A 402 -19.48 13.97 22.54
CA SER A 402 -18.68 14.38 21.38
C SER A 402 -19.48 15.14 20.32
N VAL A 403 -20.80 14.96 20.30
CA VAL A 403 -21.72 15.59 19.34
C VAL A 403 -22.70 16.56 20.02
N ALA A 404 -22.53 16.84 21.32
CA ALA A 404 -23.44 17.72 22.08
C ALA A 404 -23.52 19.16 21.52
N HIS A 405 -22.52 19.58 20.76
CA HIS A 405 -22.48 20.88 20.08
C HIS A 405 -23.23 20.89 18.73
N LEU A 406 -23.69 19.72 18.24
CA LEU A 406 -24.38 19.55 16.96
C LEU A 406 -25.88 19.33 17.18
N SER A 407 -26.71 20.23 16.65
CA SER A 407 -28.15 19.99 16.54
C SER A 407 -28.45 18.88 15.53
N SER A 408 -29.65 18.30 15.59
CA SER A 408 -30.10 17.29 14.61
C SER A 408 -29.99 17.82 13.18
N ALA A 409 -30.38 19.08 12.93
CA ALA A 409 -30.29 19.69 11.61
C ALA A 409 -28.85 19.72 11.05
N TYR A 410 -27.83 19.92 11.89
CA TYR A 410 -26.43 19.88 11.44
C TYR A 410 -25.95 18.44 11.20
N GLN A 411 -26.43 17.47 11.98
CA GLN A 411 -26.16 16.05 11.76
C GLN A 411 -26.78 15.58 10.44
N ASP A 412 -28.04 15.95 10.18
CA ASP A 412 -28.76 15.65 8.95
C ASP A 412 -28.09 16.30 7.73
N TYR A 413 -27.64 17.55 7.86
CA TYR A 413 -26.88 18.23 6.82
C TYR A 413 -25.58 17.48 6.47
N PHE A 414 -24.80 17.09 7.48
CA PHE A 414 -23.56 16.33 7.29
C PHE A 414 -23.81 14.99 6.58
N LEU A 415 -24.82 14.23 7.03
CA LEU A 415 -25.17 12.95 6.45
C LEU A 415 -25.67 13.09 5.02
N HIS A 416 -26.51 14.08 4.74
CA HIS A 416 -27.02 14.37 3.40
C HIS A 416 -25.87 14.64 2.41
N TRP A 417 -24.98 15.57 2.75
CA TRP A 417 -23.86 15.90 1.85
C TRP A 417 -22.84 14.78 1.72
N SER A 418 -22.59 14.00 2.79
CA SER A 418 -21.73 12.82 2.71
C SER A 418 -22.26 11.80 1.69
N LYS A 419 -23.58 11.57 1.69
CA LYS A 419 -24.25 10.69 0.72
C LYS A 419 -24.19 11.25 -0.70
N MET A 420 -24.49 12.54 -0.88
CA MET A 420 -24.46 13.20 -2.19
C MET A 420 -23.06 13.18 -2.82
N LEU A 421 -22.04 13.55 -2.05
CA LEU A 421 -20.65 13.55 -2.51
C LEU A 421 -20.16 12.15 -2.88
N ARG A 422 -20.63 11.12 -2.17
CA ARG A 422 -20.31 9.74 -2.52
C ARG A 422 -20.98 9.30 -3.81
N LEU A 423 -22.26 9.60 -3.99
CA LEU A 423 -22.99 9.30 -5.22
C LEU A 423 -22.31 9.95 -6.43
N GLU A 424 -21.96 11.23 -6.32
CA GLU A 424 -21.21 11.97 -7.34
C GLU A 424 -19.84 11.34 -7.63
N SER A 425 -19.11 10.94 -6.58
CA SER A 425 -17.79 10.31 -6.70
C SER A 425 -17.84 8.95 -7.39
N GLU A 426 -18.84 8.12 -7.06
CA GLU A 426 -19.05 6.82 -7.70
C GLU A 426 -19.39 6.98 -9.19
N GLU A 427 -20.32 7.87 -9.54
CA GLU A 427 -20.66 8.15 -10.95
C GLU A 427 -19.45 8.72 -11.71
N SER A 428 -18.67 9.60 -11.08
CA SER A 428 -17.45 10.15 -11.67
C SER A 428 -16.41 9.07 -11.94
N GLN A 429 -16.26 8.09 -11.04
CA GLN A 429 -15.35 6.95 -11.23
C GLN A 429 -15.79 6.03 -12.37
N HIS A 430 -17.10 5.84 -12.55
CA HIS A 430 -17.64 5.05 -13.66
C HIS A 430 -17.42 5.69 -15.03
N ARG A 431 -17.47 7.03 -15.11
CA ARG A 431 -17.28 7.79 -16.36
C ARG A 431 -15.82 8.11 -16.67
N SER A 432 -14.96 8.12 -15.65
CA SER A 432 -13.55 8.49 -15.79
C SER A 432 -12.69 7.27 -16.12
N ARG A 433 -11.51 7.55 -16.68
CA ARG A 433 -10.48 6.52 -16.94
C ARG A 433 -10.04 5.92 -15.60
N SER A 434 -9.95 4.60 -15.54
CA SER A 434 -9.51 3.95 -14.30
C SER A 434 -7.99 3.94 -14.23
N ILE A 435 -7.45 4.15 -13.04
CA ILE A 435 -6.02 3.97 -12.81
C ILE A 435 -5.57 2.53 -13.14
N SER A 436 -6.49 1.57 -13.00
CA SER A 436 -6.22 0.17 -13.33
C SER A 436 -5.97 -0.09 -14.79
N ASP A 437 -6.42 0.80 -15.68
CA ASP A 437 -6.17 0.67 -17.12
C ASP A 437 -4.66 0.59 -17.41
N ILE A 438 -3.83 1.19 -16.55
CA ILE A 438 -2.37 1.14 -16.66
C ILE A 438 -1.82 -0.29 -16.72
N TRP A 439 -2.45 -1.22 -16.00
CA TRP A 439 -2.00 -2.62 -15.90
C TRP A 439 -3.03 -3.63 -16.41
N CYS A 440 -4.27 -3.21 -16.69
CA CYS A 440 -5.32 -4.06 -17.25
C CYS A 440 -5.45 -3.93 -18.78
N ILE A 441 -4.95 -2.86 -19.39
CA ILE A 441 -5.05 -2.62 -20.84
C ILE A 441 -3.64 -2.49 -21.43
N ASP A 442 -3.41 -3.18 -22.55
CA ASP A 442 -2.14 -3.12 -23.27
C ASP A 442 -1.77 -1.66 -23.61
N PRO A 443 -0.50 -1.25 -23.45
CA PRO A 443 -0.07 0.12 -23.74
C PRO A 443 -0.38 0.58 -25.17
N VAL A 444 -0.39 -0.32 -26.16
CA VAL A 444 -0.73 -0.01 -27.55
C VAL A 444 -2.22 0.35 -27.67
N ASP A 445 -3.10 -0.43 -27.03
CA ASP A 445 -4.54 -0.17 -27.04
C ASP A 445 -4.88 1.13 -26.30
N ARG A 446 -4.20 1.41 -25.17
CA ARG A 446 -4.35 2.69 -24.46
C ARG A 446 -3.89 3.89 -25.28
N GLU A 447 -2.82 3.73 -26.05
CA GLU A 447 -2.33 4.77 -26.96
C GLU A 447 -3.30 5.00 -28.13
N ALA A 448 -3.90 3.93 -28.68
CA ALA A 448 -4.92 4.04 -29.71
C ALA A 448 -6.17 4.81 -29.22
N GLN A 449 -6.52 4.65 -27.93
CA GLN A 449 -7.57 5.44 -27.26
C GLN A 449 -7.16 6.90 -26.97
N GLY A 450 -5.89 7.27 -27.19
CA GLY A 450 -5.34 8.59 -26.89
C GLY A 450 -5.01 8.82 -25.41
N ASN A 451 -5.07 7.78 -24.56
CA ASN A 451 -4.92 7.90 -23.11
C ASN A 451 -3.50 7.63 -22.60
N CYS A 452 -2.60 7.25 -23.50
CA CYS A 452 -1.23 6.87 -23.17
C CYS A 452 -0.29 7.26 -24.32
N ILE A 453 0.99 7.46 -23.98
CA ILE A 453 2.08 7.50 -24.95
C ILE A 453 3.04 6.38 -24.57
N SER A 454 3.07 5.36 -25.41
CA SER A 454 3.85 4.13 -25.20
C SER A 454 5.24 4.20 -25.86
N PHE A 455 6.11 3.25 -25.52
CA PHE A 455 7.45 3.07 -26.11
C PHE A 455 8.31 4.34 -26.10
N LEU A 456 8.41 4.95 -24.93
CA LEU A 456 9.29 6.09 -24.64
C LEU A 456 10.58 5.61 -23.95
N LYS A 457 11.66 6.38 -24.11
CA LYS A 457 12.88 6.27 -23.30
C LYS A 457 13.23 7.60 -22.67
N VAL A 458 13.97 7.54 -21.56
CA VAL A 458 14.50 8.74 -20.91
C VAL A 458 15.63 9.31 -21.77
N GLN A 459 15.48 10.56 -22.19
CA GLN A 459 16.54 11.33 -22.82
C GLN A 459 17.35 12.07 -21.76
N ASP A 460 16.67 12.81 -20.89
CA ASP A 460 17.27 13.61 -19.83
C ASP A 460 16.43 13.53 -18.55
N CYS A 461 17.11 13.60 -17.39
CA CYS A 461 16.48 13.64 -16.08
C CYS A 461 17.25 14.62 -15.19
N LEU A 462 16.71 15.83 -15.05
CA LEU A 462 17.36 16.94 -14.36
C LEU A 462 16.65 17.24 -13.04
N ALA A 463 17.42 17.55 -11.99
CA ALA A 463 16.84 18.08 -10.77
C ALA A 463 16.21 19.45 -11.03
N SER A 464 15.02 19.69 -10.47
CA SER A 464 14.34 20.97 -10.56
C SER A 464 15.15 22.05 -9.85
N GLN A 465 15.34 23.19 -10.50
CA GLN A 465 16.07 24.32 -9.91
C GLN A 465 15.26 25.03 -8.81
N ASN A 466 13.93 24.97 -8.90
CA ASN A 466 13.00 25.60 -7.96
C ASN A 466 11.87 24.61 -7.61
N PRO A 467 12.14 23.59 -6.77
CA PRO A 467 11.10 22.65 -6.35
C PRO A 467 10.06 23.38 -5.50
N THR A 468 8.86 23.54 -6.05
CA THR A 468 7.73 24.19 -5.37
C THR A 468 6.83 23.20 -4.64
N SER A 469 7.02 21.90 -4.87
CA SER A 469 6.30 20.81 -4.23
C SER A 469 7.11 19.53 -4.30
N ASP A 470 6.68 18.50 -3.55
CA ASP A 470 7.27 17.17 -3.64
C ASP A 470 7.11 16.52 -5.03
N PHE A 471 6.21 17.01 -5.89
CA PHE A 471 5.97 16.52 -7.26
C PHE A 471 6.77 17.28 -8.34
N ASN A 472 7.56 18.27 -7.94
CA ASN A 472 8.39 19.07 -8.83
C ASN A 472 9.86 18.99 -8.42
N GLN A 473 10.31 17.79 -8.10
CA GLN A 473 11.70 17.54 -7.73
C GLN A 473 12.58 17.31 -8.95
N TYR A 474 12.04 16.70 -10.01
CA TYR A 474 12.78 16.36 -11.22
C TYR A 474 11.99 16.71 -12.49
N SER A 475 12.70 17.05 -13.54
CA SER A 475 12.18 17.23 -14.89
C SER A 475 12.75 16.12 -15.77
N ILE A 476 11.87 15.28 -16.31
CA ILE A 476 12.21 14.12 -17.12
C ILE A 476 11.77 14.40 -18.55
N GLN A 477 12.70 14.36 -19.48
CA GLN A 477 12.41 14.40 -20.90
C GLN A 477 12.40 12.98 -21.47
N LEU A 478 11.30 12.64 -22.14
CA LEU A 478 11.03 11.35 -22.74
C LEU A 478 10.93 11.50 -24.26
N ILE A 479 11.55 10.58 -25.00
CA ILE A 479 11.53 10.54 -26.47
C ILE A 479 11.08 9.17 -26.98
N PRO A 480 10.46 9.09 -28.17
CA PRO A 480 10.07 7.82 -28.75
C PRO A 480 11.27 6.93 -29.10
N VAL A 481 11.14 5.62 -28.88
CA VAL A 481 12.22 4.64 -29.19
C VAL A 481 12.13 4.10 -30.62
N ASN A 482 10.93 3.87 -31.13
CA ASN A 482 10.69 3.15 -32.40
C ASN A 482 9.89 3.97 -33.42
N ARG A 483 9.87 5.30 -33.28
CA ARG A 483 9.14 6.21 -34.16
C ARG A 483 9.77 7.59 -34.16
N SER A 484 9.61 8.32 -35.27
CA SER A 484 10.14 9.67 -35.41
C SER A 484 9.33 10.72 -34.64
N HIS A 485 8.04 10.44 -34.40
CA HIS A 485 7.12 11.38 -33.77
C HIS A 485 6.24 10.70 -32.72
N LEU A 486 5.80 11.46 -31.73
CA LEU A 486 4.76 11.06 -30.78
C LEU A 486 3.40 10.89 -31.48
N PRO A 487 2.45 10.16 -30.88
CA PRO A 487 1.10 10.01 -31.43
C PRO A 487 0.39 11.36 -31.53
N PHE A 488 -0.19 11.66 -32.69
CA PHE A 488 -0.95 12.89 -32.91
C PHE A 488 -2.34 12.88 -32.25
N ASN A 489 -2.85 11.71 -31.88
CA ASN A 489 -4.18 11.49 -31.30
C ASN A 489 -4.19 11.47 -29.75
N THR A 490 -3.13 11.96 -29.11
CA THR A 490 -3.08 12.01 -27.64
C THR A 490 -4.11 12.98 -27.07
N LEU A 491 -4.83 12.55 -26.05
CA LEU A 491 -5.75 13.36 -25.25
C LEU A 491 -5.05 14.01 -24.04
N LEU A 492 -3.73 13.78 -23.89
CA LEU A 492 -2.93 14.34 -22.81
C LEU A 492 -2.58 15.79 -23.08
N LEU A 493 -2.85 16.65 -22.10
CA LEU A 493 -2.62 18.09 -22.16
C LEU A 493 -1.63 18.54 -21.08
N ARG A 494 -0.97 19.67 -21.36
CA ARG A 494 -0.10 20.32 -20.37
C ARG A 494 -0.88 20.60 -19.09
N GLY A 495 -0.32 20.19 -17.95
CA GLY A 495 -0.96 20.28 -16.65
C GLY A 495 -1.58 18.96 -16.17
N ASP A 496 -1.78 17.98 -17.05
CA ASP A 496 -2.38 16.69 -16.67
C ASP A 496 -1.49 15.92 -15.71
N SER A 497 -2.11 15.32 -14.70
CA SER A 497 -1.46 14.34 -13.83
C SER A 497 -1.21 13.04 -14.60
N VAL A 498 0.04 12.58 -14.57
CA VAL A 498 0.48 11.40 -15.32
C VAL A 498 1.23 10.44 -14.41
N VAL A 499 1.20 9.15 -14.80
CA VAL A 499 1.92 8.07 -14.14
C VAL A 499 2.92 7.49 -15.13
N LEU A 500 4.19 7.46 -14.73
CA LEU A 500 5.26 6.83 -15.50
C LEU A 500 5.38 5.36 -15.08
N SER A 501 5.33 4.46 -16.06
CA SER A 501 5.48 3.02 -15.86
C SER A 501 6.43 2.45 -16.92
N THR A 502 7.08 1.33 -16.59
CA THR A 502 7.86 0.54 -17.53
C THR A 502 7.13 -0.73 -17.92
N ASP A 503 7.75 -1.54 -18.78
CA ASP A 503 7.31 -2.89 -19.13
C ASP A 503 7.31 -3.86 -17.93
N LYS A 504 8.15 -3.60 -16.92
CA LYS A 504 8.31 -4.44 -15.73
C LYS A 504 7.59 -3.89 -14.50
N GLU A 505 7.51 -2.57 -14.36
CA GLU A 505 7.07 -1.92 -13.14
C GLU A 505 6.05 -0.82 -13.38
N VAL A 506 4.96 -0.88 -12.62
CA VAL A 506 3.85 0.08 -12.68
C VAL A 506 4.13 1.23 -11.72
N ALA A 507 3.85 2.46 -12.15
CA ALA A 507 3.88 3.66 -11.32
C ALA A 507 5.25 3.96 -10.65
N VAL A 508 6.33 3.80 -11.41
CA VAL A 508 7.71 4.14 -11.01
C VAL A 508 7.83 5.59 -10.53
N ALA A 509 7.10 6.49 -11.19
CA ALA A 509 6.98 7.88 -10.77
C ALA A 509 5.59 8.44 -11.08
N THR A 510 5.21 9.47 -10.33
CA THR A 510 3.97 10.23 -10.57
C THR A 510 4.33 11.68 -10.78
N GLY A 511 3.60 12.36 -11.66
CA GLY A 511 4.00 13.68 -12.07
C GLY A 511 2.93 14.46 -12.81
N CYS A 512 3.36 15.59 -13.35
CA CYS A 512 2.53 16.48 -14.14
C CYS A 512 3.19 16.70 -15.51
N LEU A 513 2.39 16.66 -16.57
CA LEU A 513 2.86 16.92 -17.92
C LEU A 513 3.21 18.41 -18.07
N VAL A 514 4.50 18.70 -18.30
CA VAL A 514 5.02 20.07 -18.40
C VAL A 514 4.98 20.57 -19.84
N ASP A 515 5.35 19.70 -20.78
CA ASP A 515 5.42 20.03 -22.21
C ASP A 515 5.21 18.77 -23.06
N ILE A 516 4.62 18.96 -24.23
CA ILE A 516 4.45 17.92 -25.24
C ILE A 516 4.73 18.52 -26.62
N SER A 517 5.68 17.92 -27.31
CA SER A 517 6.06 18.27 -28.68
C SER A 517 5.98 17.04 -29.58
N PRO A 518 6.02 17.20 -30.92
CA PRO A 518 6.04 16.05 -31.82
C PRO A 518 7.22 15.09 -31.58
N SER A 519 8.31 15.54 -30.96
CA SER A 519 9.53 14.75 -30.74
C SER A 519 9.76 14.32 -29.29
N SER A 520 9.12 14.95 -28.32
CA SER A 520 9.39 14.68 -26.89
C SER A 520 8.22 15.04 -25.99
N VAL A 521 8.16 14.39 -24.84
CA VAL A 521 7.30 14.74 -23.69
C VAL A 521 8.18 15.08 -22.51
N THR A 522 7.82 16.13 -21.78
CA THR A 522 8.50 16.50 -20.54
C THR A 522 7.53 16.40 -19.37
N VAL A 523 7.94 15.67 -18.34
CA VAL A 523 7.14 15.43 -17.12
C VAL A 523 7.92 15.95 -15.92
N SER A 524 7.22 16.67 -15.04
CA SER A 524 7.71 17.03 -13.71
C SER A 524 7.32 15.92 -12.75
N THR A 525 8.28 15.33 -12.04
CA THR A 525 8.04 14.19 -11.15
C THR A 525 8.54 14.40 -9.74
N ASP A 526 8.03 13.56 -8.87
CA ASP A 526 8.45 13.44 -7.48
C ASP A 526 9.80 12.74 -7.29
N ARG A 527 10.25 11.98 -8.29
CA ARG A 527 11.45 11.12 -8.18
C ARG A 527 12.32 11.16 -9.43
N ASN A 528 13.60 10.85 -9.21
CA ASN A 528 14.59 10.66 -10.26
C ASN A 528 14.42 9.27 -10.87
N VAL A 529 14.28 9.18 -12.19
CA VAL A 529 14.12 7.90 -12.91
C VAL A 529 15.37 7.51 -13.71
N HIS A 530 16.46 8.27 -13.61
CA HIS A 530 17.65 8.07 -14.44
C HIS A 530 18.35 6.72 -14.20
N ASN A 531 18.26 6.18 -12.98
CA ASN A 531 18.83 4.87 -12.65
C ASN A 531 17.95 3.69 -13.09
N TRP A 532 16.73 3.95 -13.55
CA TRP A 532 15.78 2.88 -13.89
C TRP A 532 16.14 2.16 -15.19
N ASP A 533 16.81 2.84 -16.12
CA ASP A 533 17.39 2.23 -17.32
C ASP A 533 18.64 1.36 -17.01
N ARG A 534 19.29 1.54 -15.85
CA ARG A 534 20.58 0.91 -15.53
C ARG A 534 20.51 -0.20 -14.48
N ASN A 535 19.41 -0.34 -13.76
CA ASN A 535 19.30 -1.29 -12.65
C ASN A 535 19.10 -2.76 -13.08
N PHE A 536 19.08 -3.05 -14.39
CA PHE A 536 18.77 -4.39 -14.90
C PHE A 536 19.62 -4.85 -16.09
N GLU A 537 20.81 -4.24 -16.30
CA GLU A 537 21.89 -4.89 -17.06
C GLU A 537 22.67 -5.89 -16.20
#